data_AF-A0A370BEP9-F1
#
_entry.id   AF-A0A370BEP9-F1
#
_cell.length_a   1.000
_cell.length_b   1.000
_cell.length_c   1.000
_cell.angle_alpha   90.00
_cell.angle_beta   90.00
_cell.angle_gamma   90.00
#
_symmetry.space_group_name_H-M   'P 1'
#
loop_
_entity.id
_entity.type
_entity.pdbx_description
1 polymer ?
#
loop_
_entity_poly.entity_id
_entity_poly.type
_entity_poly.pdbx_seq_one_letter_code
_entity_poly.pdbx_strand_id
1 'polypeptide(L)'
;MSRVPSWLGQVGAELTRMGERLDQRRAEADAEAEDGPVRVATRDSVPPPPAYAPAVPPKPDPSAAIPWGMRVAGEAGWRLLVLAGTVWVLMRVIGAVQLVVLAFVLGLLITALLQPTVAWLKRYGVPRGLATALTAIAGFVVMGLVGWFVVWQVMENIDDVSSRVTQGINELKRWLLNSPFHVTEAQINDIAKTLSDAVGSNTEKITSAGLQGLTVLVEVLTGMFLAMFSTLFLLYDGNKIWNWSLKFVPAAAREGVAGAGPRAWHTLTAYVRGTVLVALIDAVFIGLGLYLLDVPLAVPLAVFIFLGAFVPLVGALVSGALAVVVALVTQDVFTALMVLLVVLGVQQIEGHVLQPFILGRAVRVHPLAVVLAVAAGSLVAGIAGAVVAVPLVAVANTVVGYLRAYSQEQSLRDAPPPHGATAHGTAPTPSPDPRTPATVAAPDASGASAAAPASPASAAAPASAAPEPDAGPGPAAGSVPAPGAPPAPSIRPATAEGGDDTA
;
A
#
# COMPACT_ATOMS: atom_id res chain seq x y z
N MET A 1 34.41 -13.48 24.50
CA MET A 1 35.60 -13.46 23.64
C MET A 1 35.45 -14.55 22.58
N SER A 2 35.25 -14.17 21.31
CA SER A 2 35.05 -15.10 20.20
C SER A 2 36.39 -15.61 19.67
N ARG A 3 36.58 -16.93 19.61
CA ARG A 3 37.74 -17.54 18.95
C ARG A 3 37.64 -17.32 17.44
N VAL A 4 38.57 -16.54 16.88
CA VAL A 4 38.68 -16.38 15.43
C VAL A 4 39.09 -17.74 14.82
N PRO A 5 38.43 -18.22 13.75
CA PRO A 5 38.80 -19.48 13.11
C PRO A 5 40.25 -19.51 12.64
N SER A 6 40.96 -20.61 12.92
CA SER A 6 42.39 -20.78 12.60
C SER A 6 42.70 -20.68 11.10
N TRP A 7 41.74 -21.00 10.23
CA TRP A 7 41.91 -20.91 8.78
C TRP A 7 42.15 -19.47 8.28
N LEU A 8 41.60 -18.45 8.95
CA LEU A 8 41.85 -17.04 8.59
C LEU A 8 43.31 -16.64 8.83
N GLY A 9 43.93 -17.16 9.90
CA GLY A 9 45.36 -16.95 10.16
C GLY A 9 46.26 -17.64 9.13
N GLN A 10 45.88 -18.84 8.69
CA GLN A 10 46.61 -19.58 7.65
C GLN A 10 46.54 -18.87 6.28
N VAL A 11 45.36 -18.36 5.89
CA VAL A 11 45.20 -17.59 4.65
C VAL A 11 45.99 -16.27 4.70
N GLY A 12 46.00 -15.56 5.84
CA GLY A 12 46.86 -14.39 6.02
C GLY A 12 48.34 -14.72 5.82
N ALA A 13 48.82 -15.80 6.45
CA ALA A 13 50.22 -16.23 6.34
C ALA A 13 50.60 -16.77 4.94
N GLU A 14 49.66 -17.33 4.17
CA GLU A 14 49.86 -17.64 2.74
C GLU A 14 50.03 -16.36 1.91
N LEU A 15 49.14 -15.37 2.09
CA LEU A 15 49.17 -14.11 1.34
C LEU A 15 50.44 -13.30 1.61
N THR A 16 50.90 -13.20 2.86
CA THR A 16 52.18 -12.53 3.18
C THR A 16 53.36 -13.22 2.51
N ARG A 17 53.47 -14.56 2.59
CA ARG A 17 54.52 -15.34 1.91
C ARG A 17 54.44 -15.29 0.39
N MET A 18 53.28 -14.96 -0.19
CA MET A 18 53.13 -14.72 -1.62
C MET A 18 53.62 -13.32 -2.00
N GLY A 19 53.32 -12.30 -1.18
CA GLY A 19 53.84 -10.94 -1.34
C GLY A 19 55.36 -10.88 -1.28
N GLU A 20 55.96 -11.46 -0.22
CA GLU A 20 57.42 -11.53 -0.06
C GLU A 20 58.11 -12.19 -1.26
N ARG A 21 57.53 -13.26 -1.83
CA ARG A 21 58.05 -13.93 -3.04
C ARG A 21 57.98 -13.05 -4.30
N LEU A 22 56.98 -12.17 -4.41
CA LEU A 22 56.85 -11.24 -5.54
C LEU A 22 57.82 -10.07 -5.42
N ASP A 23 58.02 -9.55 -4.20
CA ASP A 23 58.99 -8.50 -3.95
C ASP A 23 60.44 -9.03 -4.02
N GLN A 24 60.69 -10.28 -3.61
CA GLN A 24 61.96 -10.97 -3.91
C GLN A 24 62.20 -11.07 -5.41
N ARG A 25 61.21 -11.51 -6.20
CA ARG A 25 61.36 -11.59 -7.67
C ARG A 25 61.53 -10.24 -8.35
N ARG A 26 60.98 -9.16 -7.79
CA ARG A 26 61.28 -7.80 -8.24
C ARG A 26 62.71 -7.41 -7.90
N ALA A 27 63.14 -7.59 -6.66
CA ALA A 27 64.51 -7.31 -6.24
C ALA A 27 65.54 -8.15 -7.02
N GLU A 28 65.24 -9.42 -7.33
CA GLU A 28 66.05 -10.28 -8.20
C GLU A 28 66.10 -9.74 -9.64
N ALA A 29 64.97 -9.34 -10.22
CA ALA A 29 64.92 -8.78 -11.58
C ALA A 29 65.57 -7.39 -11.69
N ASP A 30 65.44 -6.55 -10.66
CA ASP A 30 66.09 -5.24 -10.55
C ASP A 30 67.60 -5.42 -10.34
N ALA A 31 68.04 -6.41 -9.56
CA ALA A 31 69.45 -6.78 -9.42
C ALA A 31 70.05 -7.40 -10.69
N GLU A 32 69.32 -8.24 -11.43
CA GLU A 32 69.72 -8.70 -12.77
C GLU A 32 69.84 -7.55 -13.77
N ALA A 33 69.05 -6.48 -13.60
CA ALA A 33 69.12 -5.27 -14.43
C ALA A 33 70.31 -4.35 -14.05
N GLU A 34 70.80 -4.39 -12.81
CA GLU A 34 71.97 -3.60 -12.36
C GLU A 34 73.32 -4.34 -12.53
N ASP A 35 73.39 -5.65 -12.26
CA ASP A 35 74.65 -6.44 -12.26
C ASP A 35 74.93 -7.15 -13.61
N GLY A 36 73.95 -7.16 -14.52
CA GLY A 36 74.23 -7.46 -15.92
C GLY A 36 75.21 -6.41 -16.47
N PRO A 37 76.36 -6.81 -17.06
CA PRO A 37 77.31 -5.83 -17.57
C PRO A 37 76.60 -4.98 -18.60
N VAL A 38 76.49 -3.68 -18.33
CA VAL A 38 75.95 -2.69 -19.27
C VAL A 38 76.93 -2.58 -20.42
N ARG A 39 76.86 -3.57 -21.32
CA ARG A 39 77.09 -3.36 -22.72
C ARG A 39 76.10 -2.28 -23.11
N VAL A 40 76.60 -1.06 -23.08
CA VAL A 40 76.30 -0.10 -24.12
C VAL A 40 76.76 -0.75 -25.42
N ALA A 41 75.96 -1.71 -25.89
CA ALA A 41 75.68 -1.79 -27.29
C ALA A 41 75.28 -0.34 -27.63
N THR A 42 76.18 0.35 -28.34
CA THR A 42 75.74 1.24 -29.39
C THR A 42 74.49 0.61 -29.97
N ARG A 43 73.38 1.35 -29.99
CA ARG A 43 72.18 0.88 -30.67
C ARG A 43 72.56 0.78 -32.13
N ASP A 44 73.15 -0.36 -32.50
CA ASP A 44 73.35 -0.79 -33.88
C ASP A 44 71.99 -0.63 -34.47
N SER A 45 71.89 0.35 -35.36
CA SER A 45 70.64 0.84 -35.90
C SER A 45 69.96 -0.37 -36.53
N VAL A 46 69.00 -0.94 -35.81
CA VAL A 46 68.31 -2.17 -36.22
C VAL A 46 67.82 -1.87 -37.63
N PRO A 47 68.37 -2.54 -38.66
CA PRO A 47 68.06 -2.17 -40.02
C PRO A 47 66.55 -2.25 -40.17
N PRO A 48 65.90 -1.25 -40.79
CA PRO A 48 64.45 -1.25 -40.90
C PRO A 48 64.03 -2.60 -41.47
N PRO A 49 62.99 -3.25 -40.90
CA PRO A 49 62.60 -4.59 -41.29
C PRO A 49 62.45 -4.62 -42.82
N PRO A 50 63.01 -5.64 -43.50
CA PRO A 50 63.07 -5.64 -44.95
C PRO A 50 61.65 -5.48 -45.49
N ALA A 51 61.45 -4.63 -46.51
CA ALA A 51 60.13 -4.15 -46.94
C ALA A 51 59.15 -5.24 -47.44
N TYR A 52 59.56 -6.51 -47.44
CA TYR A 52 58.71 -7.69 -47.69
C TYR A 52 58.13 -8.31 -46.41
N ALA A 53 58.64 -7.98 -45.21
CA ALA A 53 58.18 -8.54 -43.95
C ALA A 53 56.70 -8.15 -43.71
N PRO A 54 55.76 -9.11 -43.70
CA PRO A 54 54.35 -8.79 -43.52
C PRO A 54 54.16 -8.19 -42.13
N ALA A 55 53.58 -6.99 -42.08
CA ALA A 55 53.21 -6.35 -40.82
C ALA A 55 52.25 -7.28 -40.06
N VAL A 56 52.71 -7.83 -38.94
CA VAL A 56 51.87 -8.66 -38.07
C VAL A 56 50.70 -7.78 -37.61
N PRO A 57 49.45 -8.09 -37.97
CA PRO A 57 48.33 -7.23 -37.60
C PRO A 57 48.25 -7.16 -36.08
N PRO A 58 48.02 -5.98 -35.48
CA PRO A 58 47.86 -5.86 -34.04
C PRO A 58 46.74 -6.80 -33.60
N LYS A 59 47.02 -7.61 -32.57
CA LYS A 59 46.07 -8.60 -32.06
C LYS A 59 44.76 -7.86 -31.72
N PRO A 60 43.59 -8.30 -32.25
CA PRO A 60 42.34 -7.58 -32.05
C PRO A 60 42.08 -7.32 -30.57
N ASP A 61 41.58 -6.12 -30.27
CA ASP A 61 41.17 -5.73 -28.92
C ASP A 61 40.22 -6.82 -28.35
N PRO A 62 40.43 -7.33 -27.12
CA PRO A 62 39.57 -8.37 -26.54
C PRO A 62 38.07 -8.02 -26.57
N SER A 63 37.71 -6.73 -26.54
CA SER A 63 36.34 -6.25 -26.66
C SER A 63 35.71 -6.40 -28.05
N ALA A 64 36.54 -6.59 -29.09
CA ALA A 64 36.12 -6.85 -30.47
C ALA A 64 35.98 -8.36 -30.78
N ALA A 65 36.54 -9.24 -29.94
CA ALA A 65 36.44 -10.69 -30.09
C ALA A 65 35.08 -11.27 -29.60
N ILE A 66 34.27 -10.47 -28.89
CA ILE A 66 33.01 -10.89 -28.29
C ILE A 66 31.82 -10.31 -29.10
N PRO A 67 30.87 -11.14 -29.57
CA PRO A 67 29.69 -10.68 -30.29
C PRO A 67 28.89 -9.62 -29.53
N TRP A 68 28.40 -8.59 -30.23
CA TRP A 68 27.71 -7.44 -29.65
C TRP A 68 26.55 -7.82 -28.70
N GLY A 69 25.73 -8.82 -29.06
CA GLY A 69 24.65 -9.30 -28.21
C GLY A 69 25.13 -9.87 -26.87
N MET A 70 26.29 -10.54 -26.84
CA MET A 70 26.89 -11.05 -25.59
C MET A 70 27.47 -9.92 -24.73
N ARG A 71 27.95 -8.83 -25.34
CA ARG A 71 28.36 -7.62 -24.62
C ARG A 71 27.17 -6.91 -23.97
N VAL A 72 26.08 -6.70 -24.71
CA VAL A 72 24.85 -6.10 -24.17
C VAL A 72 24.23 -6.97 -23.08
N ALA A 73 24.20 -8.30 -23.27
CA ALA A 73 23.75 -9.25 -22.25
C ALA A 73 24.65 -9.22 -21.00
N GLY A 74 25.97 -9.08 -21.15
CA GLY A 74 26.90 -8.90 -20.04
C GLY A 74 26.67 -7.58 -19.29
N GLU A 75 26.50 -6.46 -20.00
CA GLU A 75 26.21 -5.14 -19.43
C GLU A 75 24.86 -5.08 -18.70
N ALA A 76 23.81 -5.67 -19.28
CA ALA A 76 22.53 -5.83 -18.62
C ALA A 76 22.62 -6.79 -17.42
N GLY A 77 23.34 -7.91 -17.59
CA GLY A 77 23.52 -8.95 -16.58
C GLY A 77 24.20 -8.45 -15.31
N TRP A 78 25.34 -7.75 -15.41
CA TRP A 78 26.01 -7.23 -14.21
C TRP A 78 25.19 -6.12 -13.53
N ARG A 79 24.49 -5.27 -14.30
CA ARG A 79 23.58 -4.26 -13.73
C ARG A 79 22.40 -4.90 -13.00
N LEU A 80 21.82 -5.97 -13.55
CA LEU A 80 20.77 -6.76 -12.90
C LEU A 80 21.29 -7.50 -11.66
N LEU A 81 22.51 -8.04 -11.68
CA LEU A 81 23.14 -8.66 -10.51
C LEU A 81 23.45 -7.63 -9.41
N VAL A 82 23.93 -6.44 -9.75
CA VAL A 82 24.12 -5.34 -8.78
C VAL A 82 22.79 -4.85 -8.23
N LEU A 83 21.75 -4.72 -9.05
CA LEU A 83 20.40 -4.40 -8.61
C LEU A 83 19.86 -5.48 -7.65
N ALA A 84 19.93 -6.75 -8.04
CA ALA A 84 19.48 -7.88 -7.22
C ALA A 84 20.27 -8.02 -5.92
N GLY A 85 21.59 -7.84 -5.97
CA GLY A 85 22.47 -7.82 -4.79
C GLY A 85 22.14 -6.66 -3.86
N THR A 86 21.89 -5.46 -4.41
CA THR A 86 21.49 -4.28 -3.64
C THR A 86 20.12 -4.50 -2.99
N VAL A 87 19.14 -5.05 -3.71
CA VAL A 87 17.82 -5.43 -3.18
C VAL A 87 17.95 -6.49 -2.08
N TRP A 88 18.79 -7.51 -2.28
CA TRP A 88 19.03 -8.56 -1.28
C TRP A 88 19.68 -8.02 -0.01
N VAL A 89 20.72 -7.18 -0.14
CA VAL A 89 21.33 -6.49 1.01
C VAL A 89 20.31 -5.59 1.70
N LEU A 90 19.50 -4.84 0.96
CA LEU A 90 18.45 -3.98 1.52
C LEU A 90 17.42 -4.80 2.30
N MET A 91 16.94 -5.92 1.76
CA MET A 91 16.04 -6.84 2.47
C MET A 91 16.70 -7.44 3.71
N ARG A 92 17.98 -7.81 3.64
CA ARG A 92 18.73 -8.38 4.77
C ARG A 92 18.90 -7.36 5.91
N VAL A 93 19.17 -6.10 5.57
CA VAL A 93 19.23 -4.98 6.52
C VAL A 93 17.85 -4.68 7.09
N ILE A 94 16.82 -4.53 6.26
CA ILE A 94 15.44 -4.29 6.70
C ILE A 94 14.96 -5.38 7.66
N GLY A 95 15.25 -6.66 7.38
CA GLY A 95 14.94 -7.76 8.29
C GLY A 95 15.68 -7.69 9.63
N ALA A 96 16.92 -7.16 9.65
CA ALA A 96 17.68 -6.97 10.88
C ALA A 96 17.18 -5.78 11.74
N VAL A 97 16.54 -4.78 11.13
CA VAL A 97 15.94 -3.62 11.83
C VAL A 97 14.41 -3.61 11.78
N GLN A 98 13.78 -4.75 11.49
CA GLN A 98 12.33 -4.85 11.22
C GLN A 98 11.48 -4.27 12.35
N LEU A 99 11.81 -4.59 13.61
CA LEU A 99 11.13 -4.06 14.79
C LEU A 99 11.25 -2.53 14.87
N VAL A 100 12.42 -1.97 14.57
CA VAL A 100 12.67 -0.51 14.59
C VAL A 100 11.92 0.19 13.47
N VAL A 101 11.92 -0.37 12.25
CA VAL A 101 11.19 0.17 11.10
C VAL A 101 9.69 0.12 11.36
N LEU A 102 9.18 -1.01 11.85
CA LEU A 102 7.77 -1.17 12.19
C LEU A 102 7.33 -0.19 13.30
N ALA A 103 8.11 -0.08 14.39
CA ALA A 103 7.84 0.85 15.47
C ALA A 103 7.90 2.32 15.01
N PHE A 104 8.85 2.68 14.14
CA PHE A 104 8.91 4.00 13.53
C PHE A 104 7.68 4.29 12.66
N VAL A 105 7.25 3.35 11.81
CA VAL A 105 6.07 3.54 10.97
C VAL A 105 4.79 3.58 11.82
N LEU A 106 4.64 2.75 12.83
CA LEU A 106 3.53 2.84 13.80
C LEU A 106 3.53 4.20 14.51
N GLY A 107 4.68 4.68 14.99
CA GLY A 107 4.81 6.02 15.57
C GLY A 107 4.47 7.14 14.58
N LEU A 108 4.74 6.94 13.30
CA LEU A 108 4.39 7.85 12.21
C LEU A 108 2.88 7.83 11.89
N LEU A 109 2.20 6.66 11.97
CA LEU A 109 0.73 6.56 11.92
C LEU A 109 0.08 7.23 13.13
N ILE A 110 0.57 6.97 14.34
CA ILE A 110 0.11 7.60 15.59
C ILE A 110 0.30 9.12 15.52
N THR A 111 1.44 9.59 15.01
CA THR A 111 1.68 11.03 14.79
C THR A 111 0.65 11.61 13.82
N ALA A 112 0.34 10.92 12.72
CA ALA A 112 -0.67 11.37 11.76
C ALA A 112 -2.08 11.44 12.38
N LEU A 113 -2.42 10.52 13.29
CA LEU A 113 -3.67 10.54 14.06
C LEU A 113 -3.73 11.69 15.09
N LEU A 114 -2.61 11.98 15.76
CA LEU A 114 -2.51 12.95 16.86
C LEU A 114 -2.21 14.39 16.40
N GLN A 115 -1.62 14.61 15.23
CA GLN A 115 -1.31 15.95 14.73
C GLN A 115 -2.52 16.93 14.68
N PRO A 116 -3.75 16.50 14.30
CA PRO A 116 -4.91 17.40 14.29
C PRO A 116 -5.23 17.96 15.68
N THR A 117 -5.06 17.18 16.75
CA THR A 117 -5.35 17.65 18.11
C THR A 117 -4.25 18.59 18.64
N VAL A 118 -2.98 18.40 18.27
CA VAL A 118 -1.93 19.42 18.48
C VAL A 118 -2.26 20.71 17.73
N ALA A 119 -2.69 20.61 16.47
CA ALA A 119 -3.04 21.78 15.66
C ALA A 119 -4.24 22.53 16.26
N TRP A 120 -5.21 21.80 16.82
CA TRP A 120 -6.35 22.36 17.56
C TRP A 120 -5.89 23.05 18.86
N LEU A 121 -5.10 22.40 19.73
CA LEU A 121 -4.57 23.01 20.97
C LEU A 121 -3.76 24.29 20.70
N LYS A 122 -2.95 24.31 19.63
CA LYS A 122 -2.20 25.50 19.22
C LYS A 122 -3.10 26.66 18.75
N ARG A 123 -4.29 26.39 18.22
CA ARG A 123 -5.29 27.44 17.89
C ARG A 123 -5.89 28.09 19.14
N TYR A 124 -5.92 27.38 20.27
CA TYR A 124 -6.27 27.92 21.60
C TYR A 124 -5.10 28.61 22.32
N GLY A 125 -3.97 28.85 21.63
CA GLY A 125 -2.83 29.59 22.20
C GLY A 125 -1.84 28.76 23.02
N VAL A 126 -2.02 27.44 23.12
CA VAL A 126 -1.08 26.56 23.86
C VAL A 126 0.28 26.54 23.14
N PRO A 127 1.41 26.80 23.83
CA PRO A 127 2.73 26.83 23.20
C PRO A 127 3.12 25.43 22.70
N ARG A 128 3.90 25.38 21.60
CA ARG A 128 4.18 24.15 20.82
C ARG A 128 4.61 22.96 21.68
N GLY A 129 5.51 23.17 22.65
CA GLY A 129 6.00 22.11 23.53
C GLY A 129 4.90 21.50 24.41
N LEU A 130 4.12 22.34 25.10
CA LEU A 130 2.99 21.87 25.91
C LEU A 130 1.91 21.22 25.06
N ALA A 131 1.58 21.78 23.89
CA ALA A 131 0.59 21.19 22.99
C ALA A 131 1.02 19.78 22.53
N THR A 132 2.29 19.61 22.17
CA THR A 132 2.84 18.30 21.79
C THR A 132 2.83 17.31 22.96
N ALA A 133 3.30 17.74 24.13
CA ALA A 133 3.37 16.88 25.32
C ALA A 133 1.98 16.43 25.80
N LEU A 134 1.03 17.37 25.94
CA LEU A 134 -0.34 17.08 26.35
C LEU A 134 -1.03 16.14 25.37
N THR A 135 -0.94 16.39 24.06
CA THR A 135 -1.54 15.52 23.05
C THR A 135 -0.89 14.14 23.02
N ALA A 136 0.44 14.04 23.14
CA ALA A 136 1.11 12.74 23.16
C ALA A 136 0.70 11.94 24.39
N ILE A 137 0.76 12.53 25.59
CA ILE A 137 0.37 11.86 26.85
C ILE A 137 -1.11 11.44 26.79
N ALA A 138 -2.02 12.35 26.41
CA ALA A 138 -3.44 12.01 26.27
C ALA A 138 -3.68 10.91 25.23
N GLY A 139 -2.97 10.96 24.09
CA GLY A 139 -3.03 9.93 23.05
C GLY A 139 -2.57 8.56 23.55
N PHE A 140 -1.42 8.47 24.23
CA PHE A 140 -0.92 7.22 24.80
C PHE A 140 -1.78 6.69 25.95
N VAL A 141 -2.35 7.57 26.78
CA VAL A 141 -3.33 7.18 27.81
C VAL A 141 -4.58 6.60 27.15
N VAL A 142 -5.16 7.25 26.13
CA VAL A 142 -6.36 6.73 25.44
C VAL A 142 -6.07 5.40 24.73
N MET A 143 -4.97 5.30 23.99
CA MET A 143 -4.58 4.04 23.33
C MET A 143 -4.28 2.92 24.36
N GLY A 144 -3.64 3.26 25.48
CA GLY A 144 -3.38 2.34 26.58
C GLY A 144 -4.65 1.87 27.27
N LEU A 145 -5.63 2.76 27.50
CA LEU A 145 -6.94 2.41 28.05
C LEU A 145 -7.76 1.53 27.10
N VAL A 146 -7.73 1.79 25.79
CA VAL A 146 -8.37 0.94 24.79
C VAL A 146 -7.69 -0.44 24.76
N GLY A 147 -6.36 -0.50 24.73
CA GLY A 147 -5.62 -1.77 24.78
C GLY A 147 -5.85 -2.55 26.07
N TRP A 148 -5.90 -1.86 27.22
CA TRP A 148 -6.27 -2.45 28.50
C TRP A 148 -7.69 -3.02 28.47
N PHE A 149 -8.67 -2.24 27.99
CA PHE A 149 -10.06 -2.68 27.87
C PHE A 149 -10.20 -3.91 26.96
N VAL A 150 -9.47 -3.96 25.84
CA VAL A 150 -9.39 -5.14 24.98
C VAL A 150 -8.89 -6.36 25.76
N VAL A 151 -7.73 -6.25 26.41
CA VAL A 151 -7.10 -7.37 27.13
C VAL A 151 -7.99 -7.84 28.28
N TRP A 152 -8.56 -6.90 29.04
CA TRP A 152 -9.55 -7.16 30.08
C TRP A 152 -10.75 -7.94 29.53
N GLN A 153 -11.36 -7.43 28.46
CA GLN A 153 -12.53 -8.06 27.83
C GLN A 153 -12.21 -9.46 27.30
N VAL A 154 -11.03 -9.69 26.74
CA VAL A 154 -10.57 -11.02 26.34
C VAL A 154 -10.39 -11.92 27.55
N MET A 155 -9.70 -11.46 28.62
CA MET A 155 -9.43 -12.27 29.81
C MET A 155 -10.71 -12.67 30.57
N GLU A 156 -11.68 -11.76 30.75
CA GLU A 156 -12.95 -12.10 31.42
C GLU A 156 -13.83 -13.07 30.61
N ASN A 157 -13.65 -13.12 29.29
CA ASN A 157 -14.50 -13.90 28.40
C ASN A 157 -13.77 -15.11 27.80
N ILE A 158 -12.51 -15.40 28.17
CA ILE A 158 -11.72 -16.45 27.50
C ILE A 158 -12.25 -17.86 27.77
N ASP A 159 -12.64 -18.14 29.02
CA ASP A 159 -13.19 -19.44 29.43
C ASP A 159 -14.60 -19.65 28.84
N ASP A 160 -15.39 -18.57 28.80
CA ASP A 160 -16.69 -18.52 28.15
C ASP A 160 -16.58 -18.70 26.62
N VAL A 161 -15.62 -18.06 25.96
CA VAL A 161 -15.38 -18.21 24.52
C VAL A 161 -14.90 -19.63 24.20
N SER A 162 -13.95 -20.18 24.96
CA SER A 162 -13.42 -21.52 24.73
C SER A 162 -14.50 -22.60 24.87
N SER A 163 -15.30 -22.52 25.95
CA SER A 163 -16.42 -23.43 26.18
C SER A 163 -17.52 -23.29 25.13
N ARG A 164 -17.96 -22.06 24.82
CA ARG A 164 -18.99 -21.79 23.79
C ARG A 164 -18.54 -22.22 22.40
N VAL A 165 -17.31 -21.91 21.97
CA VAL A 165 -16.77 -22.36 20.67
C VAL A 165 -16.76 -23.89 20.57
N THR A 166 -16.33 -24.58 21.64
CA THR A 166 -16.34 -26.05 21.69
C THR A 166 -17.76 -26.63 21.64
N GLN A 167 -18.69 -26.02 22.37
CA GLN A 167 -20.11 -26.41 22.38
C GLN A 167 -20.75 -26.19 21.00
N GLY A 168 -20.42 -25.07 20.35
CA GLY A 168 -20.83 -24.71 19.01
C GLY A 168 -20.33 -25.61 17.90
N ILE A 169 -19.07 -26.05 17.96
CA ILE A 169 -18.54 -27.08 17.05
C ILE A 169 -19.33 -28.38 17.20
N ASN A 170 -19.72 -28.75 18.43
CA ASN A 170 -20.54 -29.93 18.70
C ASN A 170 -22.01 -29.77 18.28
N GLU A 171 -22.56 -28.55 18.34
CA GLU A 171 -23.92 -28.20 17.87
C GLU A 171 -23.98 -28.21 16.33
N LEU A 172 -23.02 -27.55 15.68
CA LEU A 172 -22.85 -27.55 14.23
C LEU A 172 -22.63 -28.96 13.69
N LYS A 173 -21.82 -29.78 14.38
CA LYS A 173 -21.66 -31.21 14.09
C LYS A 173 -23.00 -31.96 14.18
N ARG A 174 -23.78 -31.76 15.24
CA ARG A 174 -25.13 -32.36 15.37
C ARG A 174 -26.08 -31.89 14.26
N TRP A 175 -26.02 -30.62 13.85
CA TRP A 175 -26.84 -30.10 12.75
C TRP A 175 -26.43 -30.69 11.40
N LEU A 176 -25.12 -30.77 11.11
CA LEU A 176 -24.59 -31.40 9.88
C LEU A 176 -24.95 -32.88 9.78
N LEU A 177 -24.89 -33.62 10.90
CA LEU A 177 -25.25 -35.04 10.97
C LEU A 177 -26.76 -35.30 10.77
N ASN A 178 -27.61 -34.33 11.14
CA ASN A 178 -29.06 -34.39 10.93
C ASN A 178 -29.50 -33.70 9.62
N SER A 179 -28.55 -33.27 8.78
CA SER A 179 -28.84 -32.53 7.55
C SER A 179 -29.21 -33.48 6.39
N PRO A 180 -30.14 -33.10 5.49
CA PRO A 180 -30.45 -33.91 4.30
C PRO A 180 -29.29 -34.01 3.29
N PHE A 181 -28.23 -33.21 3.45
CA PHE A 181 -26.98 -33.36 2.72
C PHE A 181 -26.16 -34.50 3.34
N HIS A 182 -25.94 -35.57 2.58
CA HIS A 182 -25.30 -36.82 3.03
C HIS A 182 -23.78 -36.67 3.20
N VAL A 183 -23.34 -35.79 4.11
CA VAL A 183 -21.93 -35.57 4.44
C VAL A 183 -21.46 -36.70 5.36
N THR A 184 -20.45 -37.46 4.93
CA THR A 184 -19.98 -38.65 5.64
C THR A 184 -19.40 -38.31 7.02
N GLU A 185 -19.76 -39.06 8.06
CA GLU A 185 -19.28 -38.86 9.44
C GLU A 185 -17.75 -38.73 9.55
N ALA A 186 -17.00 -39.44 8.70
CA ALA A 186 -15.54 -39.35 8.63
C ALA A 186 -15.04 -37.92 8.33
N GLN A 187 -15.60 -37.25 7.32
CA GLN A 187 -15.21 -35.88 6.96
C GLN A 187 -15.57 -34.88 8.07
N ILE A 188 -16.72 -35.08 8.73
CA ILE A 188 -17.18 -34.25 9.84
C ILE A 188 -16.26 -34.44 11.06
N ASN A 189 -15.86 -35.67 11.36
CA ASN A 189 -14.94 -35.97 12.46
C ASN A 189 -13.53 -35.47 12.19
N ASP A 190 -13.01 -35.55 10.96
CA ASP A 190 -11.69 -34.99 10.62
C ASP A 190 -11.67 -33.46 10.72
N ILE A 191 -12.73 -32.76 10.26
CA ILE A 191 -12.85 -31.30 10.41
C ILE A 191 -12.98 -30.92 11.89
N ALA A 192 -13.86 -31.59 12.64
CA ALA A 192 -14.06 -31.32 14.07
C ALA A 192 -12.80 -31.62 14.90
N LYS A 193 -12.04 -32.66 14.54
CA LYS A 193 -10.76 -33.00 15.17
C LYS A 193 -9.67 -32.01 14.79
N THR A 194 -9.57 -31.60 13.53
CA THR A 194 -8.62 -30.54 13.10
C THR A 194 -8.88 -29.22 13.84
N LEU A 195 -10.15 -28.84 14.02
CA LEU A 195 -10.54 -27.68 14.81
C LEU A 195 -10.21 -27.86 16.30
N SER A 196 -10.54 -29.01 16.88
CA SER A 196 -10.25 -29.32 18.29
C SER A 196 -8.76 -29.38 18.58
N ASP A 197 -7.95 -29.94 17.68
CA ASP A 197 -6.49 -29.99 17.78
C ASP A 197 -5.89 -28.59 17.59
N ALA A 198 -6.44 -27.75 16.71
CA ALA A 198 -6.01 -26.35 16.55
C ALA A 198 -6.29 -25.48 17.80
N VAL A 199 -7.37 -25.76 18.54
CA VAL A 199 -7.69 -25.12 19.81
C VAL A 199 -6.87 -25.71 20.96
N GLY A 200 -6.84 -27.05 21.09
CA GLY A 200 -6.23 -27.76 22.22
C GLY A 200 -4.70 -27.81 22.20
N SER A 201 -4.06 -28.04 21.04
CA SER A 201 -2.59 -28.16 20.95
C SER A 201 -1.84 -26.83 21.13
N ASN A 202 -2.56 -25.71 21.23
CA ASN A 202 -2.01 -24.43 21.63
C ASN A 202 -1.97 -24.27 23.16
N THR A 203 -2.84 -24.92 23.93
CA THR A 203 -2.91 -24.75 25.39
C THR A 203 -1.68 -25.34 26.11
N GLU A 204 -1.16 -26.48 25.65
CA GLU A 204 0.12 -27.03 26.15
C GLU A 204 1.34 -26.17 25.77
N LYS A 205 1.31 -25.51 24.60
CA LYS A 205 2.34 -24.54 24.18
C LYS A 205 2.27 -23.24 24.98
N ILE A 206 1.07 -22.77 25.32
CA ILE A 206 0.86 -21.59 26.19
C ILE A 206 1.41 -21.85 27.60
N THR A 207 1.24 -23.07 28.13
CA THR A 207 1.62 -23.41 29.51
C THR A 207 3.13 -23.64 29.68
N SER A 208 3.86 -24.05 28.63
CA SER A 208 5.29 -24.37 28.68
C SER A 208 6.23 -23.23 28.23
N ALA A 209 5.69 -22.06 27.83
CA ALA A 209 6.41 -21.00 27.13
C ALA A 209 6.90 -19.82 27.99
N GLY A 210 7.17 -19.99 29.29
CA GLY A 210 7.53 -18.89 30.20
C GLY A 210 8.70 -18.00 29.73
N LEU A 211 9.70 -18.57 29.05
CA LEU A 211 10.81 -17.80 28.46
C LEU A 211 10.48 -17.17 27.10
N GLN A 212 9.65 -17.81 26.27
CA GLN A 212 9.23 -17.27 24.97
C GLN A 212 8.24 -16.11 25.14
N GLY A 213 7.29 -16.23 26.09
CA GLY A 213 6.38 -15.15 26.46
C GLY A 213 7.12 -13.91 26.98
N LEU A 214 8.21 -14.11 27.74
CA LEU A 214 9.07 -13.00 28.19
C LEU A 214 9.77 -12.31 27.01
N THR A 215 10.32 -13.05 26.04
CA THR A 215 10.92 -12.46 24.83
C THR A 215 9.90 -11.66 24.03
N VAL A 216 8.71 -12.21 23.78
CA VAL A 216 7.63 -11.50 23.07
C VAL A 216 7.19 -10.24 23.83
N LEU A 217 7.07 -10.31 25.16
CA LEU A 217 6.75 -9.15 25.99
C LEU A 217 7.84 -8.07 25.88
N VAL A 218 9.13 -8.45 25.93
CA VAL A 218 10.26 -7.51 25.77
C VAL A 218 10.28 -6.89 24.36
N GLU A 219 10.01 -7.66 23.31
CA GLU A 219 9.89 -7.15 21.94
C GLU A 219 8.73 -6.16 21.79
N VAL A 220 7.55 -6.48 22.34
CA VAL A 220 6.37 -5.60 22.34
C VAL A 220 6.63 -4.32 23.13
N LEU A 221 7.22 -4.40 24.33
CA LEU A 221 7.58 -3.23 25.13
C LEU A 221 8.65 -2.36 24.44
N THR A 222 9.64 -2.98 23.79
CA THR A 222 10.67 -2.28 23.02
C THR A 222 10.06 -1.58 21.80
N GLY A 223 9.18 -2.26 21.06
CA GLY A 223 8.45 -1.70 19.93
C GLY A 223 7.53 -0.56 20.34
N MET A 224 6.81 -0.70 21.45
CA MET A 224 5.96 0.34 22.03
C MET A 224 6.78 1.56 22.46
N PHE A 225 7.91 1.36 23.14
CA PHE A 225 8.82 2.44 23.53
C PHE A 225 9.38 3.17 22.30
N LEU A 226 9.83 2.44 21.28
CA LEU A 226 10.33 3.03 20.03
C LEU A 226 9.23 3.78 19.25
N ALA A 227 8.00 3.27 19.24
CA ALA A 227 6.86 3.94 18.61
C ALA A 227 6.46 5.21 19.39
N MET A 228 6.47 5.16 20.72
CA MET A 228 6.23 6.32 21.59
C MET A 228 7.29 7.41 21.39
N PHE A 229 8.57 7.03 21.40
CA PHE A 229 9.69 7.92 21.15
C PHE A 229 9.61 8.54 19.74
N SER A 230 9.38 7.72 18.71
CA SER A 230 9.21 8.18 17.33
C SER A 230 8.04 9.17 17.21
N THR A 231 6.91 8.88 17.86
CA THR A 231 5.75 9.77 17.90
C THR A 231 6.09 11.13 18.50
N LEU A 232 6.74 11.15 19.67
CA LEU A 232 7.11 12.39 20.35
C LEU A 232 8.02 13.27 19.48
N PHE A 233 9.04 12.69 18.86
CA PHE A 233 9.97 13.43 18.01
C PHE A 233 9.34 13.90 16.68
N LEU A 234 8.53 13.06 16.03
CA LEU A 234 7.82 13.44 14.81
C LEU A 234 6.76 14.54 15.08
N LEU A 235 6.03 14.44 16.19
CA LEU A 235 5.03 15.42 16.59
C LEU A 235 5.66 16.76 17.01
N TYR A 236 6.80 16.72 17.72
CA TYR A 236 7.51 17.91 18.17
C TYR A 236 8.29 18.60 17.06
N ASP A 237 9.09 17.86 16.29
CA ASP A 237 10.14 18.37 15.39
C ASP A 237 9.97 17.93 13.91
N GLY A 238 8.82 17.38 13.52
CA GLY A 238 8.58 16.81 12.17
C GLY A 238 9.02 17.66 10.97
N ASN A 239 8.81 18.97 10.99
CA ASN A 239 9.29 19.87 9.91
C ASN A 239 10.82 19.91 9.81
N LYS A 240 11.52 19.84 10.94
CA LYS A 240 12.99 19.84 11.02
C LYS A 240 13.55 18.50 10.58
N ILE A 241 12.88 17.40 10.94
CA ILE A 241 13.18 16.04 10.46
C ILE A 241 13.01 15.96 8.94
N TRP A 242 11.92 16.52 8.39
CA TRP A 242 11.68 16.59 6.95
C TRP A 242 12.73 17.43 6.20
N ASN A 243 13.03 18.63 6.70
CA ASN A 243 14.05 19.50 6.10
C ASN A 243 15.47 18.90 6.22
N TRP A 244 15.70 18.01 7.19
CA TRP A 244 16.93 17.22 7.30
C TRP A 244 16.92 16.04 6.29
N SER A 245 15.82 15.32 6.13
CA SER A 245 15.74 14.22 5.15
C SER A 245 15.91 14.70 3.70
N LEU A 246 15.44 15.91 3.38
CA LEU A 246 15.67 16.55 2.07
C LEU A 246 17.15 16.81 1.74
N LYS A 247 18.06 16.77 2.73
CA LYS A 247 19.51 16.92 2.50
C LYS A 247 20.13 15.70 1.83
N PHE A 248 19.56 14.51 2.02
CA PHE A 248 19.98 13.27 1.32
C PHE A 248 19.47 13.19 -0.11
N VAL A 249 18.49 14.02 -0.48
CA VAL A 249 17.97 14.08 -1.86
C VAL A 249 18.94 14.88 -2.74
N PRO A 250 19.35 14.36 -3.91
CA PRO A 250 20.16 15.10 -4.89
C PRO A 250 19.51 16.42 -5.29
N ALA A 251 20.32 17.45 -5.54
CA ALA A 251 19.83 18.82 -5.78
C ALA A 251 18.74 18.89 -6.87
N ALA A 252 18.94 18.20 -8.00
CA ALA A 252 18.00 18.16 -9.12
C ALA A 252 16.60 17.60 -8.77
N ALA A 253 16.50 16.70 -7.79
CA ALA A 253 15.23 16.11 -7.36
C ALA A 253 14.63 16.79 -6.12
N ARG A 254 15.37 17.68 -5.46
CA ARG A 254 15.03 18.20 -4.14
C ARG A 254 13.73 19.00 -4.11
N GLU A 255 13.46 19.81 -5.13
CA GLU A 255 12.24 20.61 -5.23
C GLU A 255 10.98 19.74 -5.41
N GLY A 256 11.04 18.77 -6.33
CA GLY A 256 9.97 17.79 -6.52
C GLY A 256 9.70 16.96 -5.27
N VAL A 257 10.73 16.47 -4.58
CA VAL A 257 10.55 15.71 -3.33
C VAL A 257 10.02 16.62 -2.21
N ALA A 258 10.48 17.87 -2.10
CA ALA A 258 9.99 18.84 -1.11
C ALA A 258 8.48 19.10 -1.26
N GLY A 259 7.97 19.16 -2.49
CA GLY A 259 6.53 19.27 -2.77
C GLY A 259 5.73 17.99 -2.52
N ALA A 260 6.38 16.82 -2.55
CA ALA A 260 5.74 15.52 -2.32
C ALA A 260 5.42 15.27 -0.84
N GLY A 261 6.33 15.64 0.07
CA GLY A 261 6.21 15.37 1.52
C GLY A 261 4.91 15.85 2.17
N PRO A 262 4.51 17.13 2.02
CA PRO A 262 3.25 17.63 2.58
C PRO A 262 2.00 16.92 2.03
N ARG A 263 2.04 16.46 0.77
CA ARG A 263 0.94 15.71 0.14
C ARG A 263 0.87 14.28 0.67
N ALA A 264 2.00 13.59 0.74
CA ALA A 264 2.13 12.29 1.39
C ALA A 264 1.62 12.31 2.84
N TRP A 265 2.01 13.34 3.60
CA TRP A 265 1.57 13.54 4.97
C TRP A 265 0.05 13.77 5.08
N HIS A 266 -0.53 14.56 4.17
CA HIS A 266 -1.97 14.77 4.11
C HIS A 266 -2.73 13.48 3.79
N THR A 267 -2.31 12.72 2.78
CA THR A 267 -2.88 11.40 2.45
C THR A 267 -2.83 10.46 3.65
N LEU A 268 -1.68 10.40 4.35
CA LEU A 268 -1.51 9.55 5.52
C LEU A 268 -2.46 9.94 6.66
N THR A 269 -2.52 11.24 6.97
CA THR A 269 -3.42 11.77 8.02
C THR A 269 -4.89 11.53 7.67
N ALA A 270 -5.28 11.70 6.40
CA ALA A 270 -6.62 11.40 5.94
C ALA A 270 -6.94 9.90 6.06
N TYR A 271 -6.04 9.03 5.61
CA TYR A 271 -6.20 7.57 5.69
C TYR A 271 -6.33 7.10 7.14
N VAL A 272 -5.38 7.42 8.03
CA VAL A 272 -5.38 6.91 9.41
C VAL A 272 -6.61 7.38 10.18
N ARG A 273 -7.00 8.65 10.03
CA ARG A 273 -8.25 9.17 10.63
C ARG A 273 -9.48 8.50 10.04
N GLY A 274 -9.46 8.21 8.74
CA GLY A 274 -10.55 7.52 8.07
C GLY A 274 -10.73 6.10 8.58
N THR A 275 -9.65 5.32 8.67
CA THR A 275 -9.66 3.96 9.23
C THR A 275 -10.14 3.94 10.68
N VAL A 276 -9.68 4.86 11.53
CA VAL A 276 -10.16 4.95 12.93
C VAL A 276 -11.64 5.30 13.02
N LEU A 277 -12.14 6.18 12.15
CA LEU A 277 -13.56 6.54 12.12
C LEU A 277 -14.43 5.39 11.59
N VAL A 278 -14.01 4.72 10.53
CA VAL A 278 -14.65 3.51 9.99
C VAL A 278 -14.70 2.41 11.06
N ALA A 279 -13.57 2.05 11.65
CA ALA A 279 -13.47 1.05 12.71
C ALA A 279 -14.42 1.33 13.90
N LEU A 280 -14.55 2.59 14.30
CA LEU A 280 -15.46 3.01 15.37
C LEU A 280 -16.93 2.87 14.93
N ILE A 281 -17.26 3.22 13.69
CA ILE A 281 -18.61 3.06 13.14
C ILE A 281 -18.96 1.57 13.04
N ASP A 282 -18.08 0.72 12.51
CA ASP A 282 -18.32 -0.71 12.37
C ASP A 282 -18.53 -1.37 13.73
N ALA A 283 -17.67 -1.07 14.70
CA ALA A 283 -17.78 -1.57 16.07
C ALA A 283 -19.09 -1.13 16.75
N VAL A 284 -19.54 0.12 16.54
CA VAL A 284 -20.80 0.62 17.10
C VAL A 284 -22.01 0.02 16.40
N PHE A 285 -22.06 0.01 15.07
CA PHE A 285 -23.25 -0.44 14.33
C PHE A 285 -23.40 -1.97 14.33
N ILE A 286 -22.32 -2.72 14.12
CA ILE A 286 -22.37 -4.19 14.23
C ILE A 286 -22.52 -4.61 15.70
N GLY A 287 -21.81 -3.96 16.63
CA GLY A 287 -21.96 -4.20 18.07
C GLY A 287 -23.38 -3.93 18.58
N LEU A 288 -24.03 -2.86 18.11
CA LEU A 288 -25.43 -2.58 18.41
C LEU A 288 -26.37 -3.61 17.78
N GLY A 289 -26.10 -4.04 16.55
CA GLY A 289 -26.89 -5.11 15.91
C GLY A 289 -26.78 -6.46 16.65
N LEU A 290 -25.57 -6.81 17.13
CA LEU A 290 -25.36 -7.98 17.99
C LEU A 290 -26.12 -7.86 19.31
N TYR A 291 -26.07 -6.68 19.95
CA TYR A 291 -26.77 -6.40 21.19
C TYR A 291 -28.29 -6.45 21.04
N LEU A 292 -28.84 -5.88 19.96
CA LEU A 292 -30.29 -5.89 19.66
C LEU A 292 -30.82 -7.28 19.23
N LEU A 293 -29.93 -8.19 18.85
CA LEU A 293 -30.24 -9.59 18.55
C LEU A 293 -29.95 -10.53 19.74
N ASP A 294 -29.75 -9.96 20.94
CA ASP A 294 -29.42 -10.67 22.18
C ASP A 294 -28.23 -11.65 22.05
N VAL A 295 -27.28 -11.36 21.15
CA VAL A 295 -26.09 -12.19 20.95
C VAL A 295 -25.15 -11.98 22.13
N PRO A 296 -24.84 -13.03 22.93
CA PRO A 296 -23.87 -12.89 24.01
C PRO A 296 -22.51 -12.52 23.43
N LEU A 297 -21.67 -11.90 24.26
CA LEU A 297 -20.36 -11.39 23.83
C LEU A 297 -20.43 -10.25 22.79
N ALA A 298 -21.57 -9.57 22.62
CA ALA A 298 -21.69 -8.40 21.72
C ALA A 298 -20.59 -7.33 21.94
N VAL A 299 -20.24 -7.04 23.19
CA VAL A 299 -19.15 -6.10 23.53
C VAL A 299 -17.76 -6.66 23.15
N PRO A 300 -17.34 -7.87 23.58
CA PRO A 300 -16.14 -8.52 23.05
C PRO A 300 -16.05 -8.55 21.52
N LEU A 301 -17.15 -8.91 20.84
CA LEU A 301 -17.19 -8.97 19.37
C LEU A 301 -17.06 -7.58 18.73
N ALA A 302 -17.72 -6.55 19.26
CA ALA A 302 -17.53 -5.16 18.83
C ALA A 302 -16.07 -4.71 18.96
N VAL A 303 -15.39 -5.12 20.03
CA VAL A 303 -13.95 -4.87 20.22
C VAL A 303 -13.09 -5.63 19.19
N PHE A 304 -13.39 -6.90 18.91
CA PHE A 304 -12.71 -7.65 17.84
C PHE A 304 -12.94 -7.05 16.45
N ILE A 305 -14.13 -6.52 16.17
CA ILE A 305 -14.46 -5.81 14.93
C ILE A 305 -13.67 -4.49 14.84
N PHE A 306 -13.64 -3.70 15.92
CA PHE A 306 -12.85 -2.47 16.01
C PHE A 306 -11.37 -2.70 15.69
N LEU A 307 -10.77 -3.73 16.29
CA LEU A 307 -9.36 -4.08 16.03
C LEU A 307 -9.16 -4.70 14.65
N GLY A 308 -10.11 -5.53 14.19
CA GLY A 308 -10.10 -6.15 12.88
C GLY A 308 -10.02 -5.12 11.77
N ALA A 309 -10.82 -4.04 11.84
CA ALA A 309 -10.88 -2.98 10.83
C ALA A 309 -9.54 -2.31 10.49
N PHE A 310 -8.51 -2.42 11.33
CA PHE A 310 -7.14 -1.97 11.02
C PHE A 310 -6.40 -2.86 10.02
N VAL A 311 -6.88 -4.07 9.72
CA VAL A 311 -6.34 -4.98 8.70
C VAL A 311 -7.35 -5.10 7.55
N PRO A 312 -7.19 -4.35 6.44
CA PRO A 312 -8.16 -4.38 5.33
C PRO A 312 -8.35 -5.77 4.72
N LEU A 313 -9.58 -6.05 4.26
CA LEU A 313 -10.12 -7.37 3.89
C LEU A 313 -10.14 -8.40 5.03
N VAL A 314 -8.96 -8.75 5.58
CA VAL A 314 -8.80 -9.87 6.53
C VAL A 314 -9.57 -9.59 7.82
N GLY A 315 -9.51 -8.35 8.31
CA GLY A 315 -10.22 -7.89 9.50
C GLY A 315 -11.71 -8.14 9.43
N ALA A 316 -12.40 -7.45 8.51
CA ALA A 316 -13.84 -7.58 8.32
C ALA A 316 -14.28 -9.02 8.06
N LEU A 317 -13.52 -9.78 7.26
CA LEU A 317 -13.82 -11.20 7.01
C LEU A 317 -13.73 -12.04 8.29
N VAL A 318 -12.65 -11.91 9.06
CA VAL A 318 -12.40 -12.71 10.27
C VAL A 318 -13.32 -12.29 11.42
N SER A 319 -13.47 -10.99 11.69
CA SER A 319 -14.33 -10.49 12.78
C SER A 319 -15.81 -10.66 12.45
N GLY A 320 -16.22 -10.46 11.19
CA GLY A 320 -17.57 -10.71 10.73
C GLY A 320 -17.93 -12.19 10.77
N ALA A 321 -17.05 -13.08 10.29
CA ALA A 321 -17.24 -14.52 10.40
C ALA A 321 -17.30 -14.98 11.87
N LEU A 322 -16.43 -14.45 12.74
CA LEU A 322 -16.45 -14.76 14.17
C LEU A 322 -17.79 -14.36 14.81
N ALA A 323 -18.31 -13.17 14.50
CA ALA A 323 -19.61 -12.71 15.00
C ALA A 323 -20.77 -13.61 14.53
N VAL A 324 -20.79 -14.01 13.25
CA VAL A 324 -21.81 -14.92 12.71
C VAL A 324 -21.70 -16.33 13.31
N VAL A 325 -20.48 -16.84 13.50
CA VAL A 325 -20.25 -18.14 14.15
C VAL A 325 -20.69 -18.10 15.61
N VAL A 326 -20.31 -17.09 16.38
CA VAL A 326 -20.75 -16.96 17.79
C VAL A 326 -22.28 -16.87 17.88
N ALA A 327 -22.93 -16.14 16.98
CA ALA A 327 -24.40 -16.10 16.91
C ALA A 327 -25.02 -17.47 16.59
N LEU A 328 -24.48 -18.22 15.61
CA LEU A 328 -24.95 -19.57 15.26
C LEU A 328 -24.77 -20.59 16.38
N VAL A 329 -23.81 -20.34 17.27
CA VAL A 329 -23.40 -21.23 18.37
C VAL A 329 -24.14 -20.93 19.67
N THR A 330 -24.60 -19.69 19.85
CA THR A 330 -25.22 -19.23 21.11
C THR A 330 -26.70 -18.89 20.98
N GLN A 331 -27.21 -18.82 19.75
CA GLN A 331 -28.58 -18.54 19.37
C GLN A 331 -28.97 -19.44 18.18
N ASP A 332 -30.18 -19.27 17.63
CA ASP A 332 -30.65 -20.05 16.49
C ASP A 332 -30.02 -19.63 15.14
N VAL A 333 -30.13 -20.53 14.15
CA VAL A 333 -29.74 -20.29 12.74
C VAL A 333 -30.36 -19.01 12.17
N PHE A 334 -31.59 -18.67 12.58
CA PHE A 334 -32.26 -17.43 12.18
C PHE A 334 -31.51 -16.18 12.70
N THR A 335 -31.12 -16.18 13.97
CA THR A 335 -30.35 -15.09 14.58
C THR A 335 -28.99 -14.95 13.92
N ALA A 336 -28.29 -16.06 13.64
CA ALA A 336 -27.04 -16.03 12.89
C ALA A 336 -27.18 -15.43 11.48
N LEU A 337 -28.28 -15.72 10.79
CA LEU A 337 -28.57 -15.17 9.47
C LEU A 337 -28.94 -13.68 9.55
N MET A 338 -29.60 -13.23 10.62
CA MET A 338 -29.80 -11.80 10.91
C MET A 338 -28.49 -11.09 11.23
N VAL A 339 -27.58 -11.70 12.00
CA VAL A 339 -26.23 -11.15 12.24
C VAL A 339 -25.44 -11.03 10.95
N LEU A 340 -25.48 -12.05 10.09
CA LEU A 340 -24.86 -11.98 8.76
C LEU A 340 -25.45 -10.83 7.93
N LEU A 341 -26.77 -10.64 7.96
CA LEU A 341 -27.45 -9.55 7.26
C LEU A 341 -27.07 -8.18 7.84
N VAL A 342 -26.92 -8.04 9.15
CA VAL A 342 -26.40 -6.83 9.82
C VAL A 342 -24.97 -6.55 9.37
N VAL A 343 -24.07 -7.54 9.46
CA VAL A 343 -22.65 -7.39 9.07
C VAL A 343 -22.55 -6.98 7.60
N LEU A 344 -23.25 -7.66 6.70
CA LEU A 344 -23.28 -7.30 5.27
C LEU A 344 -23.92 -5.94 5.03
N GLY A 345 -24.98 -5.59 5.76
CA GLY A 345 -25.65 -4.29 5.66
C GLY A 345 -24.72 -3.14 6.05
N VAL A 346 -24.02 -3.26 7.18
CA VAL A 346 -23.01 -2.28 7.62
C VAL A 346 -21.86 -2.25 6.62
N GLN A 347 -21.32 -3.38 6.17
CA GLN A 347 -20.24 -3.46 5.20
C GLN A 347 -20.59 -2.80 3.84
N GLN A 348 -21.86 -2.92 3.41
CA GLN A 348 -22.34 -2.29 2.18
C GLN A 348 -22.52 -0.78 2.35
N ILE A 349 -23.03 -0.32 3.50
CA ILE A 349 -23.05 1.09 3.88
C ILE A 349 -21.61 1.65 3.96
N GLU A 350 -20.69 0.85 4.49
CA GLU A 350 -19.27 1.19 4.61
C GLU A 350 -18.67 1.45 3.23
N GLY A 351 -18.73 0.46 2.32
CA GLY A 351 -18.16 0.55 0.98
C GLY A 351 -18.80 1.61 0.08
N HIS A 352 -20.11 1.81 0.15
CA HIS A 352 -20.84 2.69 -0.78
C HIS A 352 -21.06 4.12 -0.28
N VAL A 353 -21.04 4.35 1.04
CA VAL A 353 -21.35 5.66 1.64
C VAL A 353 -20.19 6.18 2.49
N LEU A 354 -19.71 5.39 3.45
CA LEU A 354 -18.71 5.87 4.42
C LEU A 354 -17.34 6.00 3.77
N GLN A 355 -16.85 5.01 3.03
CA GLN A 355 -15.56 5.09 2.33
C GLN A 355 -15.47 6.32 1.39
N PRO A 356 -16.42 6.59 0.46
CA PRO A 356 -16.35 7.77 -0.38
C PRO A 356 -16.54 9.10 0.38
N PHE A 357 -17.24 9.11 1.52
CA PHE A 357 -17.40 10.31 2.34
C PHE A 357 -16.18 10.60 3.24
N ILE A 358 -15.58 9.57 3.82
CA ILE A 358 -14.52 9.65 4.83
C ILE A 358 -13.13 9.68 4.19
N LEU A 359 -12.85 8.79 3.23
CA LEU A 359 -11.55 8.68 2.55
C LEU A 359 -11.49 9.53 1.28
N GLY A 360 -12.64 9.75 0.62
CA GLY A 360 -12.81 10.71 -0.47
C GLY A 360 -11.86 10.51 -1.65
N ARG A 361 -11.53 11.62 -2.34
CA ARG A 361 -10.58 11.61 -3.47
C ARG A 361 -9.11 11.41 -3.05
N ALA A 362 -8.80 11.31 -1.77
CA ALA A 362 -7.43 11.35 -1.25
C ALA A 362 -6.64 10.04 -1.46
N VAL A 363 -7.31 8.88 -1.54
CA VAL A 363 -6.67 7.56 -1.60
C VAL A 363 -7.16 6.76 -2.81
N ARG A 364 -6.79 7.18 -4.03
CA ARG A 364 -7.06 6.42 -5.25
C ARG A 364 -6.04 5.30 -5.47
N VAL A 365 -6.13 4.23 -4.67
CA VAL A 365 -5.32 3.01 -4.83
C VAL A 365 -6.17 1.92 -5.48
N HIS A 366 -5.61 1.21 -6.46
CA HIS A 366 -6.30 0.10 -7.13
C HIS A 366 -6.51 -1.07 -6.13
N PRO A 367 -7.70 -1.69 -6.04
CA PRO A 367 -7.97 -2.74 -5.04
C PRO A 367 -6.95 -3.90 -5.06
N LEU A 368 -6.55 -4.38 -6.24
CA LEU A 368 -5.51 -5.39 -6.38
C LEU A 368 -4.16 -5.01 -5.73
N ALA A 369 -3.78 -3.72 -5.77
CA ALA A 369 -2.56 -3.25 -5.11
C ALA A 369 -2.69 -3.26 -3.58
N VAL A 370 -3.89 -3.00 -3.04
CA VAL A 370 -4.20 -3.16 -1.61
C VAL A 370 -4.07 -4.62 -1.20
N VAL A 371 -4.72 -5.54 -1.93
CA VAL A 371 -4.68 -6.98 -1.63
C VAL A 371 -3.25 -7.54 -1.67
N LEU A 372 -2.49 -7.25 -2.74
CA LEU A 372 -1.11 -7.71 -2.85
C LEU A 372 -0.20 -7.11 -1.76
N ALA A 373 -0.40 -5.85 -1.39
CA ALA A 373 0.39 -5.23 -0.33
C ALA A 373 0.06 -5.78 1.06
N VAL A 374 -1.23 -6.01 1.38
CA VAL A 374 -1.64 -6.67 2.62
C VAL A 374 -1.07 -8.09 2.69
N ALA A 375 -1.12 -8.85 1.60
CA ALA A 375 -0.53 -10.19 1.53
C ALA A 375 1.00 -10.16 1.72
N ALA A 376 1.71 -9.30 0.99
CA ALA A 376 3.17 -9.15 1.12
C ALA A 376 3.58 -8.65 2.52
N GLY A 377 2.86 -7.68 3.08
CA GLY A 377 3.08 -7.19 4.46
C GLY A 377 2.85 -8.28 5.50
N SER A 378 1.81 -9.09 5.32
CA SER A 378 1.53 -10.27 6.17
C SER A 378 2.66 -11.30 6.14
N LEU A 379 3.21 -11.58 4.95
CA LEU A 379 4.31 -12.54 4.79
C LEU A 379 5.64 -12.02 5.36
N VAL A 380 5.90 -10.71 5.29
CA VAL A 380 7.17 -10.11 5.77
C VAL A 380 7.15 -9.80 7.26
N ALA A 381 6.04 -9.28 7.80
CA ALA A 381 5.96 -8.76 9.17
C ALA A 381 4.65 -9.12 9.89
N GLY A 382 3.96 -10.18 9.45
CA GLY A 382 2.73 -10.66 10.09
C GLY A 382 1.63 -9.61 10.11
N ILE A 383 0.78 -9.68 11.14
CA ILE A 383 -0.36 -8.77 11.34
C ILE A 383 0.09 -7.30 11.30
N ALA A 384 1.22 -6.97 11.92
CA ALA A 384 1.69 -5.59 11.96
C ALA A 384 2.14 -5.07 10.58
N GLY A 385 2.72 -5.95 9.75
CA GLY A 385 2.99 -5.63 8.33
C GLY A 385 1.70 -5.44 7.52
N ALA A 386 0.67 -6.24 7.80
CA ALA A 386 -0.64 -6.15 7.14
C ALA A 386 -1.34 -4.80 7.41
N VAL A 387 -1.38 -4.35 8.68
CA VAL A 387 -1.92 -3.03 9.08
C VAL A 387 -1.19 -1.88 8.38
N VAL A 388 0.14 -1.97 8.31
CA VAL A 388 1.01 -0.90 7.80
C VAL A 388 1.07 -0.86 6.26
N ALA A 389 0.79 -1.97 5.57
CA ALA A 389 0.94 -2.07 4.12
C ALA A 389 0.10 -1.04 3.34
N VAL A 390 -1.18 -0.91 3.67
CA VAL A 390 -2.13 -0.04 2.93
C VAL A 390 -1.81 1.46 3.04
N PRO A 391 -1.54 2.04 4.23
CA PRO A 391 -1.11 3.44 4.31
C PRO A 391 0.22 3.69 3.58
N LEU A 392 1.17 2.73 3.59
CA LEU A 392 2.41 2.86 2.82
C LEU A 392 2.15 2.89 1.30
N VAL A 393 1.24 2.05 0.78
CA VAL A 393 0.86 2.10 -0.64
C VAL A 393 0.14 3.41 -0.98
N ALA A 394 -0.76 3.90 -0.13
CA ALA A 394 -1.44 5.18 -0.32
C ALA A 394 -0.44 6.35 -0.40
N VAL A 395 0.55 6.38 0.49
CA VAL A 395 1.65 7.35 0.48
C VAL A 395 2.51 7.20 -0.77
N ALA A 396 2.95 5.98 -1.10
CA ALA A 396 3.79 5.73 -2.27
C ALA A 396 3.10 6.16 -3.58
N ASN A 397 1.82 5.82 -3.74
CA ASN A 397 1.00 6.24 -4.88
C ASN A 397 0.87 7.78 -4.95
N THR A 398 0.68 8.45 -3.82
CA THR A 398 0.65 9.94 -3.74
C THR A 398 1.98 10.55 -4.18
N VAL A 399 3.10 10.02 -3.68
CA VAL A 399 4.45 10.51 -4.01
C VAL A 399 4.77 10.27 -5.49
N VAL A 400 4.53 9.07 -6.01
CA VAL A 400 4.78 8.73 -7.42
C VAL A 400 3.91 9.55 -8.35
N GLY A 401 2.61 9.69 -8.04
CA GLY A 401 1.68 10.52 -8.82
C GLY A 401 2.13 11.99 -8.85
N TYR A 402 2.52 12.55 -7.70
CA TYR A 402 3.01 13.92 -7.62
C TYR A 402 4.34 14.11 -8.36
N LEU A 403 5.32 13.23 -8.18
CA LEU A 403 6.62 13.34 -8.85
C LEU A 403 6.49 13.18 -10.37
N ARG A 404 5.60 12.31 -10.87
CA ARG A 404 5.29 12.22 -12.29
C ARG A 404 4.70 13.52 -12.83
N ALA A 405 3.67 14.06 -12.18
CA ALA A 405 3.06 15.33 -12.57
C ALA A 405 4.08 16.49 -12.56
N TYR A 406 4.93 16.55 -11.53
CA TYR A 406 6.02 17.53 -11.41
C TYR A 406 7.03 17.39 -12.55
N SER A 407 7.49 16.17 -12.87
CA SER A 407 8.42 15.95 -13.99
C SER A 407 7.83 16.31 -15.35
N GLN A 408 6.53 16.05 -15.54
CA GLN A 408 5.81 16.41 -16.77
C GLN A 408 5.68 17.93 -16.88
N GLU A 409 5.37 18.63 -15.79
CA GLU A 409 5.31 20.09 -15.78
C GLU A 409 6.68 20.73 -16.03
N GLN A 410 7.76 20.18 -15.48
CA GLN A 410 9.13 20.61 -15.83
C GLN A 410 9.42 20.37 -17.32
N SER A 411 9.17 19.18 -17.86
CA SER A 411 9.37 18.89 -19.29
C SER A 411 8.55 19.79 -20.22
N LEU A 412 7.38 20.26 -19.79
CA LEU A 412 6.56 21.22 -20.54
C LEU A 412 7.07 22.66 -20.45
N ARG A 413 7.75 23.03 -19.35
CA ARG A 413 8.41 24.34 -19.19
C ARG A 413 9.75 24.41 -19.93
N ASP A 414 10.47 23.29 -19.99
CA ASP A 414 11.75 23.15 -20.69
C ASP A 414 11.57 22.86 -22.20
N ALA A 415 10.35 22.54 -22.64
CA ALA A 415 10.03 22.38 -24.06
C ALA A 415 10.19 23.72 -24.80
N PRO A 416 10.80 23.74 -26.00
CA PRO A 416 10.81 24.94 -26.83
C PRO A 416 9.39 25.45 -27.09
N PRO A 417 9.16 26.78 -27.12
CA PRO A 417 7.85 27.31 -27.49
C PRO A 417 7.43 26.76 -28.86
N PRO A 418 6.14 26.50 -29.13
CA PRO A 418 5.70 25.99 -30.42
C PRO A 418 6.02 26.99 -31.54
N HIS A 419 7.03 26.69 -32.36
CA HIS A 419 7.40 27.46 -33.55
C HIS A 419 6.82 26.75 -34.78
N GLY A 420 5.70 27.26 -35.30
CA GLY A 420 5.03 26.69 -36.47
C GLY A 420 3.55 27.05 -36.55
N ALA A 421 2.89 26.68 -37.65
CA ALA A 421 1.52 27.09 -38.00
C ALA A 421 0.39 26.63 -37.05
N THR A 422 0.71 25.86 -36.00
CA THR A 422 -0.22 25.54 -34.90
C THR A 422 -0.23 26.60 -33.79
N ALA A 423 0.68 27.57 -33.83
CA ALA A 423 0.65 28.75 -32.97
C ALA A 423 -0.42 29.75 -33.46
N HIS A 424 -1.70 29.35 -33.40
CA HIS A 424 -2.80 30.30 -33.33
C HIS A 424 -2.73 31.02 -31.98
N GLY A 425 -1.86 32.02 -31.91
CA GLY A 425 -1.95 33.03 -30.86
C GLY A 425 -3.35 33.63 -30.90
N THR A 426 -4.01 33.69 -29.74
CA THR A 426 -5.15 34.57 -29.53
C THR A 426 -4.73 35.95 -30.02
N ALA A 427 -5.35 36.40 -31.11
CA ALA A 427 -4.99 37.67 -31.73
C ALA A 427 -5.09 38.77 -30.67
N PRO A 428 -4.06 39.60 -30.48
CA PRO A 428 -4.17 40.73 -29.56
C PRO A 428 -5.24 41.66 -30.12
N THR A 429 -6.40 41.71 -29.46
CA THR A 429 -7.44 42.69 -29.77
C THR A 429 -6.79 44.07 -29.78
N PRO A 430 -6.83 44.81 -30.90
CA PRO A 430 -6.23 46.13 -30.95
C PRO A 430 -6.84 46.99 -29.84
N SER A 431 -6.01 47.57 -28.98
CA SER A 431 -6.49 48.59 -28.05
C SER A 431 -7.09 49.74 -28.86
N PRO A 432 -8.24 50.32 -28.47
CA PRO A 432 -8.84 51.42 -29.22
C PRO A 432 -7.85 52.58 -29.33
N ASP A 433 -7.56 53.02 -30.56
CA ASP A 433 -6.67 54.17 -30.78
C ASP A 433 -7.33 55.44 -30.21
N PRO A 434 -6.71 56.14 -29.25
CA PRO A 434 -7.27 57.37 -28.66
C PRO A 434 -7.48 58.53 -29.65
N ARG A 435 -7.04 58.39 -30.91
CA ARG A 435 -7.08 59.46 -31.93
C ARG A 435 -8.20 59.30 -32.95
N THR A 436 -9.10 58.33 -32.82
CA THR A 436 -10.29 58.25 -33.68
C THR A 436 -11.43 59.06 -33.06
N PRO A 437 -11.84 60.21 -33.62
CA PRO A 437 -13.00 60.93 -33.12
C PRO A 437 -14.24 60.06 -33.38
N ALA A 438 -15.00 59.75 -32.34
CA ALA A 438 -16.29 59.12 -32.53
C ALA A 438 -17.22 60.10 -33.27
N THR A 439 -17.54 59.79 -34.52
CA THR A 439 -18.62 60.48 -35.24
C THR A 439 -19.94 60.15 -34.54
N VAL A 440 -20.36 61.02 -33.64
CA VAL A 440 -21.64 60.92 -32.94
C VAL A 440 -22.75 61.19 -33.95
N ALA A 441 -23.33 60.13 -34.49
CA ALA A 441 -24.64 60.20 -35.13
C ALA A 441 -25.69 60.37 -34.02
N ALA A 442 -26.27 61.56 -33.93
CA ALA A 442 -27.33 61.86 -32.97
C ALA A 442 -28.66 61.22 -33.41
N PRO A 443 -29.43 60.64 -32.47
CA PRO A 443 -30.87 60.45 -32.63
C PRO A 443 -31.64 61.58 -31.93
N ASP A 444 -32.53 62.25 -32.67
CA ASP A 444 -33.44 63.24 -32.11
C ASP A 444 -34.54 62.60 -31.23
N ALA A 445 -35.17 63.45 -30.41
CA ALA A 445 -36.03 63.07 -29.30
C ALA A 445 -37.36 62.38 -29.69
N SER A 446 -37.85 61.48 -28.82
CA SER A 446 -38.96 61.78 -27.89
C SER A 446 -39.51 60.52 -27.21
N GLY A 447 -40.24 60.69 -26.09
CA GLY A 447 -41.28 59.72 -25.69
C GLY A 447 -41.07 58.90 -24.41
N ALA A 448 -41.41 59.53 -23.28
CA ALA A 448 -42.22 58.95 -22.19
C ALA A 448 -41.70 57.81 -21.26
N SER A 449 -41.77 58.16 -19.98
CA SER A 449 -42.28 57.36 -18.85
C SER A 449 -41.32 56.52 -18.01
N ALA A 450 -41.40 56.77 -16.70
CA ALA A 450 -40.68 56.06 -15.65
C ALA A 450 -41.47 54.86 -15.13
N ALA A 451 -40.77 53.80 -14.73
CA ALA A 451 -41.13 52.94 -13.59
C ALA A 451 -39.96 52.01 -13.19
N ALA A 452 -39.72 51.90 -11.89
CA ALA A 452 -38.93 50.85 -11.25
C ALA A 452 -39.50 50.64 -9.83
N PRO A 453 -39.21 49.55 -9.09
CA PRO A 453 -38.59 48.27 -9.51
C PRO A 453 -39.46 47.04 -9.13
N ALA A 454 -39.10 45.85 -9.60
CA ALA A 454 -39.55 44.58 -8.98
C ALA A 454 -38.49 43.48 -9.14
N SER A 455 -38.20 42.77 -8.05
CA SER A 455 -37.38 41.54 -8.00
C SER A 455 -38.30 40.31 -8.12
N PRO A 456 -37.82 39.10 -8.50
CA PRO A 456 -37.04 38.29 -7.54
C PRO A 456 -35.96 37.33 -8.12
N ALA A 457 -35.16 36.80 -7.20
CA ALA A 457 -34.36 35.56 -7.19
C ALA A 457 -34.25 34.64 -8.43
N SER A 458 -33.03 34.17 -8.74
CA SER A 458 -32.69 32.72 -8.76
C SER A 458 -31.18 32.45 -8.92
N ALA A 459 -30.79 31.22 -8.60
CA ALA A 459 -29.47 30.71 -8.29
C ALA A 459 -28.53 30.33 -9.47
N ALA A 460 -27.32 29.94 -9.05
CA ALA A 460 -26.49 28.85 -9.57
C ALA A 460 -25.48 29.09 -10.72
N ALA A 461 -24.30 28.51 -10.51
CA ALA A 461 -23.10 28.55 -11.35
C ALA A 461 -23.21 27.70 -12.64
N PRO A 462 -22.40 28.00 -13.68
CA PRO A 462 -22.35 27.21 -14.89
C PRO A 462 -21.44 25.98 -14.74
N ALA A 463 -21.89 24.83 -15.28
CA ALA A 463 -21.06 23.67 -15.55
C ALA A 463 -20.58 23.71 -17.02
N SER A 464 -19.33 23.32 -17.27
CA SER A 464 -18.75 23.24 -18.62
C SER A 464 -18.87 21.82 -19.17
N ALA A 465 -19.50 21.68 -20.34
CA ALA A 465 -19.51 20.45 -21.13
C ALA A 465 -18.86 20.73 -22.50
N ALA A 466 -18.07 19.78 -23.00
CA ALA A 466 -17.46 19.84 -24.32
C ALA A 466 -18.29 19.01 -25.34
N PRO A 467 -18.31 19.35 -26.64
CA PRO A 467 -19.14 18.69 -27.64
C PRO A 467 -18.43 17.54 -28.38
N GLU A 468 -19.20 16.54 -28.80
CA GLU A 468 -18.86 15.59 -29.88
C GLU A 468 -19.43 16.09 -31.23
N PRO A 469 -18.83 15.71 -32.39
CA PRO A 469 -19.30 16.12 -33.71
C PRO A 469 -20.31 15.14 -34.36
N ASP A 470 -21.10 15.69 -35.28
CA ASP A 470 -22.28 15.08 -35.93
C ASP A 470 -21.94 14.25 -37.21
N ALA A 471 -22.93 13.57 -37.78
CA ALA A 471 -22.76 12.47 -38.75
C ALA A 471 -23.33 12.69 -40.16
N GLY A 472 -22.84 11.89 -41.12
CA GLY A 472 -23.53 11.55 -42.38
C GLY A 472 -23.20 12.41 -43.62
N PRO A 473 -23.46 11.93 -44.86
CA PRO A 473 -24.48 10.92 -45.22
C PRO A 473 -23.97 9.65 -45.97
N GLY A 474 -24.86 8.66 -46.16
CA GLY A 474 -24.62 7.35 -46.80
C GLY A 474 -24.71 7.34 -48.35
N PRO A 475 -25.09 6.23 -49.03
CA PRO A 475 -25.96 5.09 -48.61
C PRO A 475 -25.21 3.71 -48.68
N ALA A 476 -25.75 2.48 -48.80
CA ALA A 476 -27.11 1.97 -49.10
C ALA A 476 -27.37 0.50 -48.65
N ALA A 477 -28.65 0.11 -48.70
CA ALA A 477 -29.25 -1.23 -48.94
C ALA A 477 -28.86 -2.47 -48.08
N GLY A 478 -29.87 -3.01 -47.35
CA GLY A 478 -29.86 -4.35 -46.73
C GLY A 478 -31.00 -4.52 -45.72
N SER A 479 -32.05 -5.27 -46.05
CA SER A 479 -33.34 -5.30 -45.32
C SER A 479 -33.55 -6.53 -44.40
N VAL A 480 -34.45 -6.39 -43.40
CA VAL A 480 -35.36 -7.38 -42.74
C VAL A 480 -35.38 -7.24 -41.18
N PRO A 481 -36.53 -7.39 -40.47
CA PRO A 481 -36.81 -6.63 -39.24
C PRO A 481 -36.80 -7.42 -37.90
N ALA A 482 -37.17 -6.72 -36.81
CA ALA A 482 -37.07 -7.13 -35.40
C ALA A 482 -38.42 -7.64 -34.79
N PRO A 483 -38.64 -7.75 -33.46
CA PRO A 483 -38.89 -9.06 -32.81
C PRO A 483 -40.28 -9.21 -32.15
N GLY A 484 -40.61 -10.44 -31.72
CA GLY A 484 -41.90 -10.81 -31.09
C GLY A 484 -41.78 -11.61 -29.77
N ALA A 485 -42.79 -11.47 -28.91
CA ALA A 485 -42.86 -11.96 -27.52
C ALA A 485 -43.18 -13.47 -27.39
N PRO A 486 -43.00 -14.09 -26.19
CA PRO A 486 -43.14 -15.55 -26.02
C PRO A 486 -44.58 -16.02 -25.75
N PRO A 487 -44.94 -17.26 -26.14
CA PRO A 487 -46.24 -17.87 -25.82
C PRO A 487 -46.19 -18.81 -24.59
N ALA A 488 -47.35 -18.96 -23.94
CA ALA A 488 -47.66 -19.99 -22.94
C ALA A 488 -48.91 -20.79 -23.39
N PRO A 489 -49.47 -21.71 -22.58
CA PRO A 489 -49.43 -23.15 -22.84
C PRO A 489 -50.66 -23.73 -23.56
N SER A 490 -50.53 -24.92 -24.15
CA SER A 490 -51.60 -25.65 -24.84
C SER A 490 -52.10 -26.88 -24.05
N ILE A 491 -53.41 -27.11 -24.06
CA ILE A 491 -54.13 -28.20 -23.36
C ILE A 491 -54.85 -29.11 -24.38
N ARG A 492 -54.55 -30.43 -24.37
CA ARG A 492 -55.39 -31.61 -24.82
C ARG A 492 -56.00 -31.60 -26.25
N PRO A 493 -56.49 -32.71 -26.85
CA PRO A 493 -57.06 -34.00 -26.35
C PRO A 493 -56.18 -35.24 -26.68
N ALA A 494 -56.31 -36.43 -26.07
CA ALA A 494 -57.45 -37.33 -25.77
C ALA A 494 -57.97 -38.15 -26.97
N THR A 495 -57.47 -39.40 -27.09
CA THR A 495 -58.09 -40.56 -27.75
C THR A 495 -57.80 -41.81 -26.91
N ALA A 496 -58.63 -42.85 -27.00
CA ALA A 496 -58.62 -44.03 -26.14
C ALA A 496 -58.61 -45.33 -26.95
N GLU A 497 -57.97 -46.36 -26.38
CA GLU A 497 -58.16 -47.83 -26.47
C GLU A 497 -57.09 -48.40 -25.48
N GLY A 498 -57.34 -49.35 -24.57
CA GLY A 498 -57.94 -50.67 -24.73
C GLY A 498 -56.82 -51.68 -25.06
N GLY A 499 -56.49 -52.71 -24.25
CA GLY A 499 -56.96 -53.16 -22.94
C GLY A 499 -56.18 -54.42 -22.49
N ASP A 500 -56.56 -54.98 -21.34
CA ASP A 500 -56.27 -56.34 -20.80
C ASP A 500 -54.86 -56.83 -20.39
N ASP A 501 -54.95 -57.85 -19.52
CA ASP A 501 -54.02 -58.93 -19.14
C ASP A 501 -52.85 -58.77 -18.13
N THR A 502 -53.23 -58.99 -16.86
CA THR A 502 -52.69 -60.00 -15.92
C THR A 502 -51.28 -59.91 -15.28
N ALA A 503 -51.26 -60.41 -14.03
CA ALA A 503 -50.12 -60.82 -13.16
C ALA A 503 -49.45 -59.70 -12.33
#